data_AF-A0A419FGI4-F1
#
_entry.id   AF-A0A419FGI4-F1
#
_cell.length_a   1.000
_cell.length_b   1.000
_cell.length_c   1.000
_cell.angle_alpha   90.00
_cell.angle_beta   90.00
_cell.angle_gamma   90.00
#
_symmetry.space_group_name_H-M   'P 1'
#
loop_
_entity.id
_entity.type
_entity.pdbx_description
1 polymer ?
#
loop_
_entity_poly.entity_id
_entity_poly.type
_entity_poly.pdbx_seq_one_letter_code
_entity_poly.pdbx_strand_id
1 'polypeptide(L)'
;MTDQPPSRMRRWIPDHDVLPPTRLLIRIAALVLFVVVGDRVTVFMTHREWALDRDAVIAVRLLTSLPVIRYPFEGFVVALEIDKWDWFWLAAGDQPEASQTIYQEWDKVLDLFVLAMGLVASLRWPDATVRRLLALTFVLRVAGVAAFLLTEQRWLLVAFPNVFENLFLMYAVFRLISGRGHMLVGRRSTILVSLVALAPKLVEEYFLHMLNRRPWDWVPLPVPDGIEPRIWIVAMYLPALISVFLLAQRTALEVDSEVAPDGQVMLRESG
;
A
#
# COMPACT_ATOMS: atom_id res chain seq x y z
N MET A 1 -7.18 34.19 36.86
CA MET A 1 -6.01 33.30 36.68
C MET A 1 -6.46 32.17 35.78
N THR A 2 -6.21 32.31 34.49
CA THR A 2 -6.58 31.37 33.44
C THR A 2 -5.45 30.37 33.26
N ASP A 3 -5.67 29.14 33.71
CA ASP A 3 -4.79 28.01 33.44
C ASP A 3 -4.90 27.65 31.95
N GLN A 4 -4.03 28.24 31.13
CA GLN A 4 -3.71 27.67 29.83
C GLN A 4 -2.59 26.66 30.02
N PRO A 5 -2.76 25.40 29.56
CA PRO A 5 -1.69 24.42 29.63
C PRO A 5 -0.52 24.88 28.73
N PRO A 6 0.73 24.54 29.08
CA PRO A 6 1.91 25.12 28.46
C PRO A 6 1.98 24.80 26.96
N SER A 7 1.99 25.86 26.16
CA SER A 7 2.00 25.91 24.69
C SER A 7 3.26 25.36 24.00
N ARG A 8 4.05 24.52 24.68
CA ARG A 8 5.34 24.00 24.20
C ARG A 8 5.33 22.53 23.76
N MET A 9 4.29 21.75 24.03
CA MET A 9 4.17 20.36 23.57
C MET A 9 3.35 20.19 22.27
N ARG A 10 3.02 21.28 21.58
CA ARG A 10 2.23 21.27 20.34
C ARG A 10 3.08 21.50 19.09
N ARG A 11 4.39 21.21 19.14
CA ARG A 11 5.35 21.60 18.09
C ARG A 11 6.34 20.51 17.67
N TRP A 12 5.89 19.26 17.63
CA TRP A 12 6.58 18.15 16.94
C TRP A 12 5.65 17.37 16.01
N ILE A 13 4.53 17.96 15.60
CA ILE A 13 3.77 17.52 14.45
C ILE A 13 4.16 18.51 13.36
N PRO A 14 4.98 18.12 12.35
CA PRO A 14 5.28 19.02 11.26
C PRO A 14 3.95 19.39 10.56
N ASP A 15 3.60 20.67 10.54
CA ASP A 15 2.50 21.27 9.74
C ASP A 15 2.81 21.19 8.23
N HIS A 16 3.21 20.02 7.72
CA HIS A 16 3.73 19.82 6.37
C HIS A 16 2.97 18.78 5.56
N ASP A 17 1.77 18.38 5.99
CA ASP A 17 1.03 17.31 5.33
C ASP A 17 0.44 17.70 3.95
N VAL A 18 0.46 18.99 3.58
CA VAL A 18 0.25 19.42 2.19
C VAL A 18 1.57 19.92 1.61
N LEU A 19 2.22 19.10 0.79
CA LEU A 19 3.34 19.57 -0.02
C LEU A 19 2.83 20.62 -1.02
N PRO A 20 3.60 21.69 -1.30
CA PRO A 20 3.25 22.57 -2.42
C PRO A 20 3.14 21.72 -3.70
N PRO A 21 2.15 21.97 -4.57
CA PRO A 21 1.85 21.12 -5.72
C PRO A 21 3.09 20.78 -6.57
N THR A 22 4.01 21.74 -6.72
CA THR A 22 5.28 21.56 -7.43
C THR A 22 6.17 20.48 -6.83
N ARG A 23 6.32 20.44 -5.49
CA ARG A 23 7.13 19.41 -4.81
C ARG A 23 6.45 18.04 -4.87
N LEU A 24 5.12 17.99 -4.76
CA LEU A 24 4.38 16.75 -4.91
C LEU A 24 4.55 16.16 -6.31
N LEU A 25 4.42 17.01 -7.35
CA LEU A 25 4.65 16.61 -8.75
C LEU A 25 6.07 16.08 -8.97
N ILE A 26 7.10 16.75 -8.43
CA ILE A 26 8.49 16.28 -8.52
C ILE A 26 8.64 14.90 -7.86
N ARG A 27 8.06 14.69 -6.67
CA ARG A 27 8.14 13.39 -5.97
C ARG A 27 7.43 12.28 -6.76
N ILE A 28 6.23 12.54 -7.27
CA ILE A 28 5.48 11.58 -8.08
C ILE A 28 6.25 11.29 -9.38
N ALA A 29 6.78 12.30 -10.06
CA ALA A 29 7.56 12.13 -11.28
C ALA A 29 8.84 11.32 -11.03
N ALA A 30 9.54 11.59 -9.93
CA ALA A 30 10.72 10.81 -9.54
C ALA A 30 10.36 9.35 -9.22
N LEU A 31 9.23 9.10 -8.55
CA LEU A 31 8.76 7.75 -8.26
C LEU A 31 8.37 7.01 -9.55
N VAL A 32 7.63 7.64 -10.44
CA VAL A 32 7.27 7.05 -11.75
C VAL A 32 8.53 6.77 -12.57
N LEU A 33 9.49 7.69 -12.60
CA LEU A 33 10.76 7.47 -13.27
C LEU A 33 11.52 6.28 -12.66
N PHE A 34 11.56 6.18 -11.33
CA PHE A 34 12.17 5.02 -10.64
C PHE A 34 11.53 3.71 -11.07
N VAL A 35 10.19 3.62 -11.07
CA VAL A 35 9.47 2.40 -11.49
C VAL A 35 9.76 2.06 -12.95
N VAL A 36 9.66 3.04 -13.85
CA VAL A 36 9.89 2.82 -15.28
C VAL A 36 11.33 2.40 -15.55
N VAL A 37 12.32 3.07 -14.94
CA VAL A 37 13.73 2.73 -15.11
C VAL A 37 14.02 1.36 -14.53
N GLY A 38 13.53 1.06 -13.33
CA GLY A 38 13.73 -0.23 -12.69
C GLY A 38 13.12 -1.39 -13.48
N ASP A 39 11.89 -1.24 -14.00
CA ASP A 39 11.29 -2.22 -14.93
C ASP A 39 12.20 -2.48 -16.13
N ARG A 40 12.76 -1.42 -16.74
CA ARG A 40 13.66 -1.54 -17.91
C ARG A 40 14.98 -2.20 -17.56
N VAL A 41 15.56 -1.88 -16.41
CA VAL A 41 16.79 -2.50 -15.92
C VAL A 41 16.55 -3.98 -15.65
N THR A 42 15.47 -4.34 -14.95
CA THR A 42 15.11 -5.74 -14.66
C THR A 42 14.94 -6.54 -15.94
N VAL A 43 14.16 -6.05 -16.91
CA VAL A 43 14.00 -6.72 -18.23
C VAL A 43 15.33 -6.88 -18.95
N PHE A 44 16.18 -5.85 -18.94
CA PHE A 44 17.49 -5.90 -19.55
C PHE A 44 18.42 -6.91 -18.89
N MET A 45 18.40 -7.03 -17.56
CA MET A 45 19.14 -8.03 -16.80
C MET A 45 18.66 -9.45 -17.15
N THR A 46 17.34 -9.68 -17.20
CA THR A 46 16.78 -10.98 -17.56
C THR A 46 17.19 -11.41 -18.96
N HIS A 47 17.15 -10.51 -19.96
CA HIS A 47 17.62 -10.83 -21.32
C HIS A 47 19.11 -11.15 -21.42
N ARG A 48 19.91 -10.75 -20.43
CA ARG A 48 21.34 -11.02 -20.32
C ARG A 48 21.64 -12.26 -19.47
N GLU A 49 20.60 -12.99 -19.03
CA GLU A 49 20.70 -14.11 -18.09
C GLU A 49 21.41 -13.70 -16.79
N TRP A 50 21.30 -12.43 -16.39
CA TRP A 50 21.85 -11.96 -15.14
C TRP A 50 20.92 -12.34 -13.99
N ALA A 51 21.47 -13.04 -13.01
CA ALA A 51 20.83 -13.34 -11.74
C ALA A 51 21.61 -12.70 -10.58
N LEU A 52 20.89 -12.28 -9.55
CA LEU A 52 21.45 -11.83 -8.29
C LEU A 52 21.48 -12.98 -7.29
N ASP A 53 22.47 -12.96 -6.40
CA ASP A 53 22.50 -13.85 -5.25
C ASP A 53 21.31 -13.58 -4.32
N ARG A 54 20.72 -14.65 -3.79
CA ARG A 54 19.56 -14.57 -2.88
C ARG A 54 19.82 -13.63 -1.70
N ASP A 55 21.00 -13.70 -1.10
CA ASP A 55 21.34 -12.90 0.07
C ASP A 55 21.43 -11.39 -0.27
N ALA A 56 21.87 -11.07 -1.49
CA ALA A 56 21.87 -9.70 -1.99
C ALA A 56 20.44 -9.20 -2.20
N VAL A 57 19.55 -10.04 -2.75
CA VAL A 57 18.12 -9.72 -2.93
C VAL A 57 17.44 -9.48 -1.58
N ILE A 58 17.66 -10.35 -0.60
CA ILE A 58 17.14 -10.17 0.77
C ILE A 58 17.61 -8.84 1.34
N ALA A 59 18.91 -8.53 1.23
CA ALA A 59 19.46 -7.27 1.72
C ALA A 59 18.80 -6.07 1.05
N VAL A 60 18.63 -6.11 -0.29
CA VAL A 60 17.94 -5.05 -1.03
C VAL A 60 16.51 -4.88 -0.54
N ARG A 61 15.72 -5.96 -0.42
CA ARG A 61 14.33 -5.91 0.08
C ARG A 61 14.21 -5.33 1.48
N LEU A 62 15.08 -5.73 2.40
CA LEU A 62 15.06 -5.21 3.76
C LEU A 62 15.44 -3.71 3.79
N LEU A 63 16.49 -3.32 3.06
CA LEU A 63 16.96 -1.94 3.03
C LEU A 63 15.96 -0.99 2.40
N THR A 64 15.29 -1.40 1.32
CA THR A 64 14.32 -0.57 0.61
C THR A 64 12.98 -0.46 1.30
N SER A 65 12.72 -1.32 2.29
CA SER A 65 11.56 -1.23 3.19
C SER A 65 11.73 -0.21 4.30
N LEU A 66 12.96 0.12 4.71
CA LEU A 66 13.22 1.10 5.79
C LEU A 66 12.69 2.51 5.48
N PRO A 67 12.82 3.05 4.24
CA PRO A 67 12.23 4.34 3.86
C PRO A 67 10.74 4.50 4.15
N VAL A 68 9.95 3.41 4.24
CA VAL A 68 8.52 3.45 4.62
C VAL A 68 8.30 4.21 5.94
N ILE A 69 9.23 4.09 6.90
CA ILE A 69 9.17 4.77 8.19
C ILE A 69 9.31 6.30 8.04
N ARG A 70 9.96 6.81 7.01
CA ARG A 70 10.09 8.27 6.82
C ARG A 70 9.17 8.82 5.75
N TYR A 71 8.98 8.06 4.68
CA TYR A 71 8.22 8.38 3.48
C TYR A 71 7.22 7.24 3.24
N PRO A 72 6.08 7.22 3.96
CA PRO A 72 5.16 6.08 3.95
C PRO A 72 4.69 5.69 2.56
N PHE A 73 4.32 6.65 1.72
CA PHE A 73 3.83 6.35 0.39
C PHE A 73 4.96 5.89 -0.53
N GLU A 74 5.99 6.73 -0.70
CA GLU A 74 7.05 6.46 -1.68
C GLU A 74 7.89 5.25 -1.30
N GLY A 75 8.24 5.12 -0.01
CA GLY A 75 9.00 3.97 0.48
C GLY A 75 8.24 2.67 0.31
N PHE A 76 6.90 2.69 0.49
CA PHE A 76 6.09 1.49 0.36
C PHE A 76 5.92 1.09 -1.10
N VAL A 77 5.70 2.05 -2.00
CA VAL A 77 5.71 1.78 -3.45
C VAL A 77 7.07 1.22 -3.89
N VAL A 78 8.18 1.82 -3.47
CA VAL A 78 9.52 1.30 -3.79
C VAL A 78 9.73 -0.13 -3.30
N ALA A 79 9.27 -0.44 -2.08
CA ALA A 79 9.39 -1.80 -1.54
C ALA A 79 8.56 -2.82 -2.34
N LEU A 80 7.32 -2.47 -2.72
CA LEU A 80 6.46 -3.33 -3.56
C LEU A 80 7.02 -3.54 -4.97
N GLU A 81 7.66 -2.53 -5.55
CA GLU A 81 8.24 -2.65 -6.89
C GLU A 81 9.48 -3.54 -6.88
N ILE A 82 10.28 -3.49 -5.81
CA ILE A 82 11.43 -4.36 -5.62
C ILE A 82 11.02 -5.80 -5.34
N ASP A 83 9.95 -5.99 -4.55
CA ASP A 83 9.27 -7.26 -4.36
C ASP A 83 8.73 -7.85 -5.67
N LYS A 84 8.31 -7.01 -6.61
CA LYS A 84 7.94 -7.49 -7.95
C LYS A 84 9.18 -7.88 -8.78
N TRP A 85 10.28 -7.15 -8.65
CA TRP A 85 11.48 -7.34 -9.47
C TRP A 85 12.34 -8.53 -9.02
N ASP A 86 12.31 -8.91 -7.75
CA ASP A 86 13.17 -9.96 -7.20
C ASP A 86 12.92 -11.34 -7.84
N TRP A 87 11.68 -11.65 -8.22
CA TRP A 87 11.29 -12.84 -8.97
C TRP A 87 12.11 -12.98 -10.25
N PHE A 88 12.32 -11.86 -10.95
CA PHE A 88 13.11 -11.80 -12.18
C PHE A 88 14.61 -11.79 -11.89
N TRP A 89 15.05 -11.09 -10.85
CA TRP A 89 16.46 -11.05 -10.45
C TRP A 89 16.98 -12.42 -10.00
N LEU A 90 16.13 -13.29 -9.46
CA LEU A 90 16.49 -14.65 -9.06
C LEU A 90 16.25 -15.69 -10.16
N ALA A 91 15.77 -15.26 -11.33
CA ALA A 91 15.29 -16.15 -12.39
C ALA A 91 14.32 -17.22 -11.84
N ALA A 92 13.49 -16.86 -10.87
CA ALA A 92 12.69 -17.82 -10.11
C ALA A 92 11.70 -18.58 -11.01
N GLY A 93 11.20 -17.95 -12.07
CA GLY A 93 10.30 -18.58 -13.04
C GLY A 93 10.94 -19.68 -13.90
N ASP A 94 12.27 -19.68 -14.04
CA ASP A 94 13.01 -20.68 -14.82
C ASP A 94 13.45 -21.88 -13.95
N GLN A 95 13.25 -21.79 -12.63
CA GLN A 95 13.62 -22.82 -11.68
C GLN A 95 12.56 -23.94 -11.59
N PRO A 96 12.92 -25.15 -11.15
CA PRO A 96 11.96 -26.23 -10.89
C PRO A 96 10.88 -25.83 -9.87
N GLU A 97 9.69 -26.41 -9.97
CA GLU A 97 8.54 -26.11 -9.10
C GLU A 97 8.86 -26.21 -7.59
N ALA A 98 9.70 -27.17 -7.20
CA ALA A 98 10.16 -27.30 -5.81
C ALA A 98 10.94 -26.06 -5.34
N SER A 99 11.78 -25.49 -6.19
CA SER A 99 12.55 -24.27 -5.89
C SER A 99 11.65 -23.03 -5.90
N GLN A 100 10.65 -22.98 -6.78
CA GLN A 100 9.63 -21.92 -6.78
C GLN A 100 8.78 -21.94 -5.51
N THR A 101 8.48 -23.13 -4.97
CA THR A 101 7.74 -23.25 -3.70
C THR A 101 8.56 -22.71 -2.53
N ILE A 102 9.84 -23.09 -2.45
CA ILE A 102 10.77 -22.53 -1.46
C ILE A 102 10.86 -21.01 -1.61
N TYR A 103 10.93 -20.51 -2.85
CA TYR A 103 10.88 -19.07 -3.14
C TYR A 103 9.67 -18.41 -2.49
N GLN A 104 8.48 -18.94 -2.80
CA GLN A 104 7.22 -18.38 -2.33
C GLN A 104 7.05 -18.45 -0.80
N GLU A 105 7.76 -19.32 -0.10
CA GLU A 105 7.71 -19.39 1.37
C GLU A 105 8.50 -18.26 2.00
N TRP A 106 9.76 -18.05 1.60
CA TRP A 106 10.57 -16.98 2.18
C TRP A 106 10.13 -15.60 1.71
N ASP A 107 9.62 -15.50 0.47
CA ASP A 107 9.02 -14.29 -0.10
C ASP A 107 7.93 -13.73 0.82
N LYS A 108 6.97 -14.58 1.21
CA LYS A 108 5.89 -14.23 2.16
C LYS A 108 6.39 -13.79 3.52
N VAL A 109 7.51 -14.34 3.98
CA VAL A 109 8.13 -13.92 5.24
C VAL A 109 8.76 -12.54 5.11
N LEU A 110 9.41 -12.24 3.98
CA LEU A 110 9.93 -10.90 3.71
C LEU A 110 8.82 -9.86 3.54
N ASP A 111 7.68 -10.23 2.96
CA ASP A 111 6.52 -9.34 2.87
C ASP A 111 6.11 -8.83 4.25
N LEU A 112 6.09 -9.72 5.25
CA LEU A 112 5.76 -9.33 6.63
C LEU A 112 6.69 -8.24 7.16
N PHE A 113 7.94 -8.18 6.72
CA PHE A 113 8.87 -7.11 7.10
C PHE A 113 8.41 -5.76 6.51
N VAL A 114 8.05 -5.72 5.22
CA VAL A 114 7.52 -4.50 4.58
C VAL A 114 6.25 -4.02 5.28
N LEU A 115 5.33 -4.94 5.56
CA LEU A 115 4.08 -4.65 6.27
C LEU A 115 4.36 -4.17 7.70
N ALA A 116 5.35 -4.73 8.38
CA ALA A 116 5.77 -4.29 9.71
C ALA A 116 6.34 -2.86 9.68
N MET A 117 7.15 -2.51 8.68
CA MET A 117 7.63 -1.14 8.50
C MET A 117 6.47 -0.19 8.21
N GLY A 118 5.48 -0.63 7.43
CA GLY A 118 4.20 0.05 7.25
C GLY A 118 3.43 0.24 8.56
N LEU A 119 3.36 -0.79 9.41
CA LEU A 119 2.65 -0.71 10.68
C LEU A 119 3.33 0.28 11.63
N VAL A 120 4.66 0.21 11.76
CA VAL A 120 5.47 1.20 12.50
C VAL A 120 5.21 2.60 11.94
N ALA A 121 5.19 2.73 10.61
CA ALA A 121 4.88 3.96 9.95
C ALA A 121 3.48 4.50 10.27
N SER A 122 2.50 3.62 10.47
CA SER A 122 1.14 4.01 10.79
C SER A 122 0.94 4.50 12.22
N LEU A 123 1.83 4.16 13.17
CA LEU A 123 1.65 4.51 14.59
C LEU A 123 1.56 6.03 14.83
N ARG A 124 2.27 6.82 14.02
CA ARG A 124 2.25 8.29 14.03
C ARG A 124 1.05 8.92 13.34
N TRP A 125 0.19 8.12 12.71
CA TRP A 125 -0.99 8.64 12.02
C TRP A 125 -2.09 9.02 13.02
N PRO A 126 -2.77 10.16 12.83
CA PRO A 126 -3.77 10.65 13.78
C PRO A 126 -5.06 9.81 13.77
N ASP A 127 -5.41 9.18 12.64
CA ASP A 127 -6.62 8.36 12.53
C ASP A 127 -6.49 7.04 13.33
N ALA A 128 -7.09 7.01 14.51
CA ALA A 128 -7.08 5.84 15.37
C ALA A 128 -7.81 4.62 14.75
N THR A 129 -8.84 4.85 13.94
CA THR A 129 -9.60 3.78 13.28
C THR A 129 -8.72 3.09 12.24
N VAL A 130 -8.03 3.87 11.40
CA VAL A 130 -7.10 3.34 10.40
C VAL A 130 -5.97 2.56 11.07
N ARG A 131 -5.37 3.10 12.14
CA ARG A 131 -4.31 2.40 12.88
C ARG A 131 -4.77 1.04 13.42
N ARG A 132 -5.98 0.97 13.98
CA ARG A 132 -6.56 -0.30 14.49
C ARG A 132 -6.82 -1.29 13.35
N LEU A 133 -7.35 -0.82 12.23
CA LEU A 133 -7.59 -1.69 11.07
C LEU A 133 -6.28 -2.22 10.48
N LEU A 134 -5.24 -1.38 10.37
CA LEU A 134 -3.91 -1.81 9.92
C LEU A 134 -3.28 -2.82 10.89
N ALA A 135 -3.37 -2.59 12.20
CA ALA A 135 -2.90 -3.56 13.17
C ALA A 135 -3.66 -4.90 13.05
N LEU A 136 -4.99 -4.85 12.89
CA LEU A 136 -5.82 -6.03 12.70
C LEU A 136 -5.46 -6.80 11.44
N THR A 137 -5.38 -6.14 10.28
CA THR A 137 -5.05 -6.78 9.01
C THR A 137 -3.62 -7.31 8.99
N PHE A 138 -2.68 -6.64 9.64
CA PHE A 138 -1.32 -7.15 9.83
C PHE A 138 -1.31 -8.44 10.65
N VAL A 139 -1.97 -8.46 11.81
CA VAL A 139 -2.03 -9.66 12.65
C VAL A 139 -2.71 -10.83 11.92
N LEU A 140 -3.79 -10.56 11.19
CA LEU A 140 -4.45 -11.56 10.35
C LEU A 140 -3.50 -12.11 9.27
N ARG A 141 -2.69 -11.25 8.63
CA ARG A 141 -1.73 -11.70 7.62
C ARG A 141 -0.59 -12.52 8.23
N VAL A 142 -0.04 -12.11 9.38
CA VAL A 142 0.96 -12.89 10.12
C VAL A 142 0.41 -14.27 10.49
N ALA A 143 -0.82 -14.33 11.01
CA ALA A 143 -1.48 -15.58 11.34
C ALA A 143 -1.68 -16.47 10.10
N GLY A 144 -2.11 -15.88 8.97
CA GLY A 144 -2.27 -16.57 7.70
C GLY A 144 -0.97 -17.15 7.15
N VAL A 145 0.11 -16.36 7.14
CA VAL A 145 1.44 -16.82 6.72
C VAL A 145 1.96 -17.92 7.65
N ALA A 146 1.82 -17.76 8.97
CA ALA A 146 2.22 -18.79 9.92
C ALA A 146 1.43 -20.10 9.72
N ALA A 147 0.12 -20.02 9.51
CA ALA A 147 -0.71 -21.19 9.25
C ALA A 147 -0.34 -21.86 7.91
N PHE A 148 -0.02 -21.07 6.88
CA PHE A 148 0.48 -21.58 5.60
C PHE A 148 1.82 -22.31 5.79
N LEU A 149 2.80 -21.72 6.49
CA LEU A 149 4.10 -22.36 6.71
C LEU A 149 4.03 -23.65 7.54
N LEU A 150 3.03 -23.78 8.41
CA LEU A 150 2.84 -24.98 9.24
C LEU A 150 2.10 -26.13 8.53
N THR A 151 1.30 -25.81 7.50
CA THR A 151 0.40 -26.78 6.87
C THR A 151 0.64 -26.96 5.38
N GLU A 152 1.41 -26.05 4.76
CA GLU A 152 1.66 -25.93 3.32
C GLU A 152 0.37 -25.75 2.48
N GLN A 153 -0.74 -25.39 3.13
CA GLN A 153 -2.04 -25.26 2.46
C GLN A 153 -2.23 -23.87 1.86
N ARG A 154 -2.06 -23.75 0.53
CA ARG A 154 -2.18 -22.48 -0.22
C ARG A 154 -3.51 -21.74 -0.01
N TRP A 155 -4.62 -22.45 0.21
CA TRP A 155 -5.93 -21.82 0.39
C TRP A 155 -6.01 -20.92 1.64
N LEU A 156 -5.14 -21.15 2.64
CA LEU A 156 -5.06 -20.31 3.83
C LEU A 156 -4.69 -18.87 3.47
N LEU A 157 -3.91 -18.65 2.42
CA LEU A 157 -3.53 -17.31 1.97
C LEU A 157 -4.73 -16.56 1.38
N VAL A 158 -5.67 -17.28 0.76
CA VAL A 158 -6.96 -16.72 0.30
C VAL A 158 -7.88 -16.40 1.48
N ALA A 159 -7.88 -17.24 2.52
CA ALA A 159 -8.65 -17.00 3.74
C ALA A 159 -8.09 -15.83 4.57
N PHE A 160 -6.79 -15.58 4.49
CA PHE A 160 -6.06 -14.50 5.16
C PHE A 160 -5.38 -13.57 4.13
N PRO A 161 -6.17 -12.87 3.30
CA PRO A 161 -5.63 -12.06 2.20
C PRO A 161 -4.85 -10.86 2.74
N ASN A 162 -3.86 -10.39 1.99
CA ASN A 162 -3.07 -9.21 2.37
C ASN A 162 -3.85 -7.89 2.18
N VAL A 163 -4.87 -7.63 3.01
CA VAL A 163 -5.66 -6.38 2.99
C VAL A 163 -4.86 -5.17 3.49
N PHE A 164 -3.79 -5.41 4.26
CA PHE A 164 -2.98 -4.38 4.86
C PHE A 164 -2.42 -3.42 3.80
N GLU A 165 -1.84 -3.97 2.75
CA GLU A 165 -1.18 -3.23 1.67
C GLU A 165 -2.11 -2.18 1.05
N ASN A 166 -3.31 -2.61 0.66
CA ASN A 166 -4.32 -1.75 0.05
C ASN A 166 -4.77 -0.66 1.02
N LEU A 167 -5.09 -1.03 2.26
CA LEU A 167 -5.53 -0.07 3.27
C LEU A 167 -4.46 0.98 3.57
N PHE A 168 -3.21 0.54 3.67
CA PHE A 168 -2.05 1.40 3.92
C PHE A 168 -1.85 2.40 2.79
N LEU A 169 -1.83 1.94 1.54
CA LEU A 169 -1.70 2.79 0.36
C LEU A 169 -2.87 3.78 0.22
N MET A 170 -4.11 3.33 0.43
CA MET A 170 -5.28 4.21 0.39
C MET A 170 -5.16 5.36 1.37
N TYR A 171 -4.77 5.09 2.62
CA TYR A 171 -4.60 6.15 3.61
C TYR A 171 -3.39 7.04 3.33
N ALA A 172 -2.28 6.46 2.85
CA ALA A 172 -1.08 7.23 2.49
C ALA A 172 -1.38 8.21 1.33
N VAL A 173 -2.11 7.75 0.31
CA VAL A 173 -2.59 8.59 -0.81
C VAL A 173 -3.57 9.64 -0.32
N PHE A 174 -4.53 9.28 0.55
CA PHE A 174 -5.46 10.24 1.16
C PHE A 174 -4.72 11.38 1.86
N ARG A 175 -3.70 11.06 2.67
CA ARG A 175 -2.87 12.05 3.37
C ARG A 175 -2.12 12.95 2.39
N LEU A 176 -1.57 12.40 1.31
CA LEU A 176 -0.83 13.18 0.30
C LEU A 176 -1.72 14.16 -0.48
N ILE A 177 -2.96 13.76 -0.80
CA ILE A 177 -3.88 14.58 -1.61
C ILE A 177 -4.61 15.59 -0.73
N SER A 178 -5.10 15.16 0.44
CA SER A 178 -5.94 16.00 1.30
C SER A 178 -5.15 16.81 2.32
N GLY A 179 -3.95 16.35 2.71
CA GLY A 179 -3.21 16.87 3.87
C GLY A 179 -3.87 16.61 5.21
N ARG A 180 -4.94 15.83 5.27
CA ARG A 180 -5.75 15.64 6.47
C ARG A 180 -5.35 14.40 7.25
N GLY A 181 -5.63 14.46 8.54
CA GLY A 181 -5.37 13.37 9.47
C GLY A 181 -6.43 12.27 9.46
N HIS A 182 -7.70 12.56 9.21
CA HIS A 182 -8.80 11.60 9.44
C HIS A 182 -9.49 11.25 8.14
N MET A 183 -9.37 9.99 7.72
CA MET A 183 -10.02 9.45 6.53
C MET A 183 -11.33 8.75 6.89
N LEU A 184 -11.33 8.01 8.00
CA LEU A 184 -12.44 7.15 8.42
C LEU A 184 -13.32 7.87 9.44
N VAL A 185 -14.09 8.83 8.95
CA VAL A 185 -15.09 9.54 9.76
C VAL A 185 -16.41 8.76 9.72
N GLY A 186 -16.61 7.90 10.73
CA GLY A 186 -17.85 7.15 10.94
C GLY A 186 -17.94 5.75 10.29
N ARG A 187 -19.06 5.07 10.55
CA ARG A 187 -19.26 3.66 10.17
C ARG A 187 -19.31 3.44 8.65
N ARG A 188 -19.93 4.35 7.90
CA ARG A 188 -20.12 4.21 6.44
C ARG A 188 -18.79 4.26 5.68
N SER A 189 -17.94 5.23 5.98
CA SER A 189 -16.60 5.36 5.37
C SER A 189 -15.71 4.17 5.74
N THR A 190 -15.77 3.72 7.00
CA THR A 190 -15.06 2.53 7.47
C THR A 190 -15.44 1.28 6.69
N ILE A 191 -16.74 1.01 6.53
CA ILE A 191 -17.23 -0.16 5.76
C ILE A 191 -16.81 -0.05 4.29
N LEU A 192 -17.04 1.11 3.66
CA LEU A 192 -16.71 1.31 2.25
C LEU A 192 -15.22 1.08 1.98
N VAL A 193 -14.34 1.73 2.76
CA VAL A 193 -12.89 1.60 2.59
C VAL A 193 -12.43 0.17 2.86
N SER A 194 -12.98 -0.49 3.88
CA SER A 194 -12.62 -1.88 4.18
C SER A 194 -13.02 -2.83 3.04
N LEU A 195 -14.21 -2.66 2.47
CA LEU A 195 -14.67 -3.46 1.34
C LEU A 195 -13.83 -3.23 0.08
N VAL A 196 -13.55 -1.96 -0.21
CA VAL A 196 -12.78 -1.57 -1.39
C VAL A 196 -11.30 -1.97 -1.27
N ALA A 197 -10.75 -2.02 -0.06
CA ALA A 197 -9.42 -2.57 0.18
C ALA A 197 -9.39 -4.11 0.08
N LEU A 198 -10.43 -4.79 0.57
CA LEU A 198 -10.52 -6.25 0.63
C LEU A 198 -10.80 -6.89 -0.74
N ALA A 199 -11.74 -6.36 -1.51
CA ALA A 199 -12.23 -7.01 -2.73
C ALA A 199 -11.14 -7.26 -3.79
N PRO A 200 -10.25 -6.30 -4.12
CA PRO A 200 -9.09 -6.53 -4.98
C PRO A 200 -8.23 -7.71 -4.54
N LYS A 201 -7.89 -7.76 -3.24
CA LYS A 201 -6.98 -8.77 -2.71
C LYS A 201 -7.60 -10.15 -2.66
N LEU A 202 -8.90 -10.26 -2.39
CA LEU A 202 -9.59 -11.54 -2.50
C LEU A 202 -9.56 -12.10 -3.92
N VAL A 203 -9.75 -11.23 -4.92
CA VAL A 203 -9.65 -11.64 -6.32
C VAL A 203 -8.21 -12.07 -6.63
N GLU A 204 -7.21 -11.25 -6.28
CA GLU A 204 -5.80 -11.55 -6.50
C GLU A 204 -5.37 -12.90 -5.87
N GLU A 205 -5.65 -13.08 -4.58
CA GLU A 205 -5.29 -14.29 -3.82
C GLU A 205 -6.01 -15.53 -4.36
N TYR A 206 -7.29 -15.41 -4.78
CA TYR A 206 -8.02 -16.51 -5.40
C TYR A 206 -7.36 -16.97 -6.71
N PHE A 207 -6.99 -16.03 -7.58
CA PHE A 207 -6.33 -16.36 -8.84
C PHE A 207 -4.96 -17.01 -8.60
N LEU A 208 -4.15 -16.44 -7.70
CA LEU A 208 -2.81 -16.91 -7.44
C LEU A 208 -2.78 -18.28 -6.74
N HIS A 209 -3.67 -18.51 -5.76
CA HIS A 209 -3.57 -19.70 -4.90
C HIS A 209 -4.58 -20.81 -5.19
N MET A 210 -5.73 -20.51 -5.80
CA MET A 210 -6.68 -21.54 -6.21
C MET A 210 -6.51 -21.93 -7.67
N LEU A 211 -6.20 -20.96 -8.53
CA LEU A 211 -6.10 -21.20 -9.97
C LEU A 211 -4.66 -21.38 -10.45
N ASN A 212 -3.66 -20.94 -9.66
CA ASN A 212 -2.26 -20.84 -10.05
C ASN A 212 -2.07 -20.03 -11.34
N ARG A 213 -2.83 -18.94 -11.49
CA ARG A 213 -2.79 -18.03 -12.65
C ARG A 213 -2.92 -16.60 -12.19
N ARG A 214 -2.61 -15.66 -13.08
CA ARG A 214 -2.84 -14.24 -12.86
C ARG A 214 -4.22 -13.85 -13.42
N PRO A 215 -4.86 -12.80 -12.87
CA PRO A 215 -6.16 -12.31 -13.37
C PRO A 215 -6.19 -12.02 -14.88
N TRP A 216 -5.05 -11.63 -15.44
CA TRP A 216 -4.89 -11.29 -16.86
C TRP A 216 -4.44 -12.45 -17.75
N ASP A 217 -4.23 -13.66 -17.24
CA ASP A 217 -3.84 -14.79 -18.11
C ASP A 217 -5.04 -15.31 -18.97
N TRP A 218 -6.21 -14.65 -18.91
CA TRP A 218 -7.47 -15.11 -19.52
C TRP A 218 -7.85 -14.41 -20.82
N VAL A 219 -7.29 -13.24 -21.12
CA VAL A 219 -7.60 -12.53 -22.37
C VAL A 219 -6.36 -12.59 -23.26
N PRO A 220 -6.38 -13.32 -24.39
CA PRO A 220 -5.30 -13.24 -25.36
C PRO A 220 -5.39 -11.89 -26.06
N LEU A 221 -4.87 -10.82 -25.46
CA LEU A 221 -4.75 -9.54 -26.14
C LEU A 221 -3.56 -9.61 -27.11
N PRO A 222 -3.69 -9.11 -28.35
CA PRO A 222 -2.62 -9.12 -29.35
C PRO A 222 -1.50 -8.11 -29.04
N VAL A 223 -1.35 -7.71 -27.78
CA VAL A 223 -0.39 -6.73 -27.31
C VAL A 223 0.62 -7.48 -26.42
N PRO A 224 1.94 -7.28 -26.61
CA PRO A 224 2.95 -7.90 -25.75
C PRO A 224 2.65 -7.64 -24.28
N ASP A 225 3.12 -8.53 -23.39
CA ASP A 225 2.94 -8.61 -21.92
C ASP A 225 3.04 -7.31 -21.07
N GLY A 226 3.19 -6.13 -21.69
CA GLY A 226 3.33 -4.84 -21.03
C GLY A 226 2.05 -4.01 -20.80
N ILE A 227 0.95 -4.21 -21.54
CA ILE A 227 -0.27 -3.36 -21.39
C ILE A 227 -1.38 -4.06 -20.60
N GLU A 228 -1.58 -5.35 -20.84
CA GLU A 228 -2.68 -6.10 -20.24
C GLU A 228 -2.66 -6.11 -18.70
N PRO A 229 -1.52 -6.37 -18.02
CA PRO A 229 -1.47 -6.30 -16.56
C PRO A 229 -1.86 -4.91 -16.03
N ARG A 230 -1.55 -3.85 -16.78
CA ARG A 230 -1.84 -2.46 -16.38
C ARG A 230 -3.33 -2.13 -16.43
N ILE A 231 -4.06 -2.65 -17.40
CA ILE A 231 -5.51 -2.47 -17.49
C ILE A 231 -6.20 -3.12 -16.29
N TRP A 232 -5.79 -4.33 -15.92
CA TRP A 232 -6.34 -5.04 -14.77
C TRP A 232 -6.00 -4.36 -13.45
N ILE A 233 -4.75 -3.91 -13.29
CA ILE A 233 -4.34 -3.10 -12.13
C ILE A 233 -5.21 -1.84 -12.03
N VAL A 234 -5.39 -1.10 -13.13
CA VAL A 234 -6.25 0.09 -13.13
C VAL A 234 -7.69 -0.30 -12.78
N ALA A 235 -8.29 -1.30 -13.42
CA ALA A 235 -9.67 -1.70 -13.16
C ALA A 235 -9.89 -2.11 -11.70
N MET A 236 -8.94 -2.84 -11.12
CA MET A 236 -9.05 -3.36 -9.77
C MET A 236 -8.82 -2.28 -8.69
N TYR A 237 -7.89 -1.34 -8.93
CA TYR A 237 -7.52 -0.31 -7.96
C TYR A 237 -8.20 1.05 -8.18
N LEU A 238 -8.85 1.28 -9.32
CA LEU A 238 -9.59 2.51 -9.61
C LEU A 238 -10.71 2.78 -8.58
N PRO A 239 -11.52 1.80 -8.13
CA PRO A 239 -12.50 2.04 -7.06
C PRO A 239 -11.87 2.54 -5.75
N ALA A 240 -10.67 2.04 -5.42
CA ALA A 240 -9.91 2.49 -4.25
C ALA A 240 -9.46 3.94 -4.40
N LEU A 241 -8.90 4.29 -5.56
CA LEU A 241 -8.48 5.65 -5.86
C LEU A 241 -9.65 6.64 -5.86
N ILE A 242 -10.78 6.27 -6.48
CA ILE A 242 -12.01 7.08 -6.48
C ILE A 242 -12.51 7.28 -5.05
N SER A 243 -12.55 6.21 -4.25
CA SER A 243 -13.00 6.28 -2.85
C SER A 243 -12.14 7.25 -2.04
N VAL A 244 -10.82 7.16 -2.17
CA VAL A 244 -9.87 8.07 -1.53
C VAL A 244 -10.09 9.51 -1.97
N PHE A 245 -10.26 9.75 -3.28
CA PHE A 245 -10.49 11.08 -3.84
C PHE A 245 -11.80 11.70 -3.34
N LEU A 246 -12.90 10.93 -3.34
CA LEU A 246 -14.19 11.40 -2.83
C LEU A 246 -14.14 11.72 -1.33
N LEU A 247 -13.44 10.91 -0.54
CA LEU A 247 -13.24 11.18 0.89
C LEU A 247 -12.39 12.43 1.12
N ALA A 248 -11.36 12.64 0.30
CA ALA A 248 -10.52 13.84 0.32
C ALA A 248 -11.32 15.10 -0.07
N GLN A 249 -12.28 15.01 -0.99
CA GLN A 249 -13.15 16.15 -1.34
C GLN A 249 -14.20 16.45 -0.27
N ARG A 250 -14.86 15.43 0.30
CA ARG A 250 -15.91 15.63 1.32
C ARG A 250 -15.41 16.38 2.55
N THR A 251 -14.23 16.01 3.04
CA THR A 251 -13.63 16.72 4.17
C THR A 251 -13.18 18.15 3.82
N ALA A 252 -13.09 18.52 2.53
CA ALA A 252 -12.82 19.91 2.12
C ALA A 252 -14.08 20.76 2.24
N LEU A 253 -15.20 20.24 1.74
CA LEU A 253 -16.48 20.92 1.81
C LEU A 253 -16.97 21.15 3.24
N GLU A 254 -16.73 20.20 4.15
CA GLU A 254 -17.10 20.34 5.57
C GLU A 254 -16.32 21.48 6.25
N VAL A 255 -15.03 21.67 5.95
CA VAL A 255 -14.21 22.75 6.51
C VAL A 255 -14.62 24.11 5.94
N ASP A 256 -14.84 24.20 4.63
CA ASP A 256 -15.30 25.45 4.00
C ASP A 256 -16.69 25.87 4.53
N SER A 257 -17.53 24.90 4.92
CA SER A 257 -18.83 25.19 5.54
C SER A 257 -18.75 25.64 6.99
N GLU A 258 -17.71 25.27 7.74
CA GLU A 258 -17.45 25.80 9.09
C GLU A 258 -16.84 27.21 9.05
N VAL A 259 -16.16 27.56 7.95
CA VAL A 259 -15.58 28.89 7.71
C VAL A 259 -16.47 29.69 6.75
N ALA A 260 -17.68 30.03 7.20
CA ALA A 260 -18.58 30.89 6.44
C ALA A 260 -18.02 32.34 6.30
N PRO A 261 -18.43 33.12 5.26
CA PRO A 261 -17.77 34.38 4.87
C PRO A 261 -17.74 35.47 5.94
N ASP A 262 -18.62 35.41 6.93
CA ASP A 262 -18.77 36.41 7.99
C ASP A 262 -17.92 36.11 9.24
N GLY A 263 -17.05 35.10 9.20
CA GLY A 263 -16.10 34.81 10.29
C GLY A 263 -16.75 34.33 11.59
N GLN A 264 -18.04 33.98 11.58
CA GLN A 264 -18.71 33.40 12.73
C GLN A 264 -18.64 31.87 12.67
N VAL A 265 -17.99 31.29 13.68
CA VAL A 265 -17.98 29.84 13.94
C VAL A 265 -19.39 29.42 14.32
N MET A 266 -20.11 28.76 13.42
CA MET A 266 -21.42 28.18 13.70
C MET A 266 -21.25 27.01 14.67
N LEU A 267 -21.60 27.23 15.94
CA LEU A 267 -21.74 26.17 16.93
C LEU A 267 -22.85 25.23 16.46
N ARG A 268 -22.48 24.01 16.09
CA ARG A 268 -23.42 22.98 15.65
C ARG A 268 -24.25 22.51 16.85
N GLU A 269 -25.54 22.80 16.87
CA GLU A 269 -26.47 22.10 17.74
C GLU A 269 -26.56 20.63 17.30
N SER A 270 -26.21 19.74 18.21
CA SER A 270 -26.24 18.29 18.03
C SER A 270 -27.68 17.77 18.13
N GLY A 271 -28.16 17.18 17.03
CA GLY A 271 -29.32 16.29 16.98
C GLY A 271 -28.95 14.97 16.31
#